data_AF-A0A396H739-F1
#
_entry.id   AF-A0A396H739-F1
#
_cell.length_a   1.000
_cell.length_b   1.000
_cell.length_c   1.000
_cell.angle_alpha   90.00
_cell.angle_beta   90.00
_cell.angle_gamma   90.00
#
_symmetry.space_group_name_H-M   'P 1'
#
loop_
_entity.id
_entity.type
_entity.pdbx_description
1 polymer ?
#
loop_
_entity_poly.entity_id
_entity_poly.type
_entity_poly.pdbx_seq_one_letter_code
_entity_poly.pdbx_strand_id
1 'polypeptide(L)'
;MFASDVQVRDRVISHRNFASHVTQLGDLNISNDFLVTYISAAPHNNVSDNYNLSNTTSFVSQDDAYLLHLRLKLKKALNGSEDKLKVQNELDAEIAHRKHVDNNIDLIENILFGEKKKSSAMMFDFRSIDQPLVDDWNCLKILFKTYESQCGILSTYGRKYSKAFAYMCNIGISEKQMIAVVSQVCPGI
;
A
#
# COMPACT_ATOMS: atom_id res chain seq x y z
N MET A 1 26.39 -11.23 -7.08
CA MET A 1 25.12 -11.27 -6.32
C MET A 1 23.96 -10.83 -7.22
N PHE A 2 23.78 -11.48 -8.38
CA PHE A 2 22.76 -11.14 -9.39
C PHE A 2 22.00 -12.38 -9.90
N ALA A 3 22.21 -13.55 -9.29
CA ALA A 3 21.70 -14.82 -9.80
C ALA A 3 20.32 -15.21 -9.21
N SER A 4 20.03 -14.82 -7.96
CA SER A 4 18.74 -15.11 -7.29
C SER A 4 17.57 -14.31 -7.86
N ASP A 5 17.85 -13.15 -8.45
CA ASP A 5 16.83 -12.26 -9.03
C ASP A 5 16.33 -12.75 -10.40
N VAL A 6 17.04 -13.68 -11.04
CA VAL A 6 16.69 -14.24 -12.36
C VAL A 6 15.76 -15.46 -12.21
N GLN A 7 15.96 -16.28 -11.18
CA GLN A 7 15.30 -17.59 -11.10
C GLN A 7 13.81 -17.52 -10.67
N VAL A 8 13.42 -16.48 -9.93
CA VAL A 8 12.00 -16.18 -9.63
C VAL A 8 11.32 -15.48 -10.81
N ARG A 9 12.10 -14.72 -11.58
CA ARG A 9 11.67 -13.87 -12.71
C ARG A 9 11.07 -14.66 -13.87
N ASP A 10 11.58 -15.86 -14.11
CA ASP A 10 11.15 -16.69 -15.25
C ASP A 10 9.83 -17.45 -14.99
N ARG A 11 9.29 -17.41 -13.76
CA ARG A 11 8.04 -18.12 -13.39
C ARG A 11 6.80 -17.24 -13.31
N VAL A 12 6.93 -15.90 -13.38
CA VAL A 12 5.81 -14.97 -13.16
C VAL A 12 5.65 -14.01 -14.35
N ILE A 13 4.81 -14.44 -15.31
CA ILE A 13 3.98 -13.64 -16.24
C ILE A 13 4.68 -12.57 -17.10
N SER A 14 4.43 -12.62 -18.42
CA SER A 14 4.90 -11.71 -19.47
C SER A 14 4.32 -10.27 -19.45
N HIS A 15 3.53 -9.90 -18.44
CA HIS A 15 2.85 -8.59 -18.34
C HIS A 15 3.61 -7.66 -17.37
N ARG A 16 4.84 -7.34 -17.75
CA ARG A 16 5.86 -6.70 -16.89
C ARG A 16 5.48 -5.33 -16.29
N ASN A 17 4.46 -4.65 -16.83
CA ASN A 17 4.12 -3.28 -16.42
C ASN A 17 2.94 -3.17 -15.44
N PHE A 18 2.20 -4.27 -15.20
CA PHE A 18 0.98 -4.25 -14.37
C PHE A 18 0.99 -5.23 -13.19
N ALA A 19 2.04 -6.05 -13.07
CA ALA A 19 2.21 -7.04 -12.01
C ALA A 19 3.32 -6.62 -11.02
N SER A 20 3.43 -7.33 -9.90
CA SER A 20 4.46 -7.11 -8.88
C SER A 20 5.66 -8.04 -9.06
N HIS A 21 6.81 -7.63 -8.50
CA HIS A 21 7.99 -8.48 -8.38
C HIS A 21 7.84 -9.36 -7.13
N VAL A 22 7.89 -10.68 -7.31
CA VAL A 22 7.93 -11.63 -6.19
C VAL A 22 9.36 -11.70 -5.65
N THR A 23 9.53 -11.47 -4.35
CA THR A 23 10.84 -11.45 -3.68
C THR A 23 10.94 -12.56 -2.64
N GLN A 24 12.14 -13.11 -2.45
CA GLN A 24 12.44 -14.11 -1.41
C GLN A 24 13.35 -13.50 -0.35
N LEU A 25 13.06 -13.76 0.93
CA LEU A 25 13.81 -13.28 2.09
C LEU A 25 14.01 -14.42 3.09
N GLY A 26 15.00 -14.30 3.98
CA GLY A 26 15.29 -15.29 5.02
C GLY A 26 16.25 -16.39 4.55
N ASP A 27 16.13 -17.59 5.15
CA ASP A 27 16.95 -18.74 4.77
C ASP A 27 16.45 -19.36 3.46
N LEU A 28 17.18 -19.09 2.38
CA LEU A 28 16.83 -19.58 1.05
C LEU A 28 16.97 -21.11 0.92
N ASN A 29 17.67 -21.80 1.83
CA ASN A 29 17.77 -23.27 1.79
C ASN A 29 16.41 -23.93 1.97
N ILE A 30 15.51 -23.29 2.71
CA ILE A 30 14.13 -23.74 2.93
C ILE A 30 13.36 -23.85 1.61
N SER A 31 13.71 -23.05 0.60
CA SER A 31 13.04 -23.13 -0.71
C SER A 31 13.29 -24.44 -1.47
N ASN A 32 14.26 -25.24 -1.02
CA ASN A 32 14.53 -26.58 -1.56
C ASN A 32 13.63 -27.68 -0.97
N ASP A 33 12.91 -27.39 0.12
CA ASP A 33 12.03 -28.36 0.76
C ASP A 33 10.81 -28.66 -0.12
N PHE A 34 10.31 -29.88 -0.04
CA PHE A 34 9.07 -30.25 -0.73
C PHE A 34 7.89 -29.46 -0.18
N LEU A 35 7.01 -28.95 -1.05
CA LEU A 35 5.81 -28.21 -0.64
C LEU A 35 4.92 -29.00 0.35
N VAL A 36 4.86 -30.32 0.22
CA VAL A 36 4.09 -31.21 1.12
C VAL A 36 4.48 -31.05 2.59
N THR A 37 5.73 -30.65 2.87
CA THR A 37 6.22 -30.35 4.22
C THR A 37 5.43 -29.20 4.87
N TYR A 38 4.90 -28.26 4.08
CA TYR A 38 4.22 -27.06 4.57
C TYR A 38 2.71 -27.07 4.38
N ILE A 39 2.21 -27.61 3.26
CA ILE A 39 0.79 -27.47 2.86
C ILE A 39 0.03 -28.80 2.76
N SER A 40 0.65 -29.91 3.18
CA SER A 40 0.09 -31.28 3.06
C SER A 40 -0.23 -31.68 1.60
N ALA A 41 -0.51 -32.96 1.36
CA ALA A 41 -0.87 -33.45 0.03
C ALA A 41 -2.37 -33.75 -0.03
N ALA A 42 -3.06 -33.20 -1.03
CA ALA A 42 -4.41 -33.61 -1.36
C ALA A 42 -4.39 -35.03 -1.98
N PRO A 43 -5.39 -35.88 -1.68
CA PRO A 43 -5.40 -37.29 -2.10
C PRO A 43 -5.48 -37.52 -3.62
N HIS A 44 -5.75 -36.48 -4.43
CA HIS A 44 -5.84 -36.57 -5.89
C HIS A 44 -5.06 -35.43 -6.57
N ASN A 45 -3.73 -35.56 -6.60
CA ASN A 45 -2.87 -34.62 -7.33
C ASN A 45 -2.47 -35.22 -8.69
N ASN A 46 -3.24 -34.93 -9.74
CA ASN A 46 -2.74 -35.07 -11.10
C ASN A 46 -1.87 -33.85 -11.39
N VAL A 47 -0.55 -33.99 -11.27
CA VAL A 47 0.40 -32.94 -11.65
C VAL A 47 0.38 -32.83 -13.19
N SER A 48 -0.37 -31.86 -13.69
CA SER A 48 -0.29 -31.46 -15.10
C SER A 48 0.82 -30.40 -15.21
N ASP A 49 1.97 -30.78 -15.77
CA ASP A 49 3.10 -29.89 -16.03
C ASP A 49 2.86 -28.90 -17.18
N ASN A 50 1.63 -28.84 -17.71
CA ASN A 50 1.25 -27.94 -18.80
C ASN A 50 0.63 -26.64 -18.27
N TYR A 51 1.49 -25.71 -17.86
CA TYR A 51 1.08 -24.34 -17.50
C TYR A 51 1.17 -23.40 -18.71
N ASN A 52 0.24 -23.56 -19.66
CA ASN A 52 -0.05 -22.51 -20.63
C ASN A 52 -1.08 -21.54 -20.04
N LEU A 53 -0.62 -20.64 -19.15
CA LEU A 53 -1.48 -19.62 -18.55
C LEU A 53 -1.62 -18.42 -19.49
N SER A 54 -2.46 -18.57 -20.52
CA SER A 54 -2.90 -17.43 -21.35
C SER A 54 -4.19 -16.83 -20.79
N ASN A 55 -4.09 -16.21 -19.62
CA ASN A 55 -5.20 -15.45 -19.06
C ASN A 55 -4.87 -13.95 -19.12
N THR A 56 -5.60 -13.23 -19.96
CA THR A 56 -5.67 -11.76 -19.92
C THR A 56 -6.53 -11.35 -18.72
N THR A 57 -5.99 -11.43 -17.51
CA THR A 57 -6.66 -10.90 -16.32
C THR A 57 -6.52 -9.39 -16.28
N SER A 58 -7.63 -8.67 -16.14
CA SER A 58 -7.58 -7.25 -15.79
C SER A 58 -6.98 -7.13 -14.38
N PHE A 59 -5.81 -6.53 -14.27
CA PHE A 59 -5.16 -6.29 -12.98
C PHE A 59 -5.80 -5.09 -12.28
N VAL A 60 -6.04 -5.22 -10.97
CA VAL A 60 -6.57 -4.16 -10.12
C VAL A 60 -5.67 -4.08 -8.90
N SER A 61 -5.19 -2.88 -8.57
CA SER A 61 -4.42 -2.66 -7.34
C SER A 61 -5.28 -3.03 -6.12
N GLN A 62 -4.65 -3.57 -5.08
CA GLN A 62 -5.34 -3.85 -3.82
C GLN A 62 -5.98 -2.59 -3.22
N ASP A 63 -5.34 -1.44 -3.38
CA ASP A 63 -5.86 -0.15 -2.90
C ASP A 63 -7.16 0.25 -3.59
N ASP A 64 -7.32 -0.12 -4.86
CA ASP A 64 -8.47 0.26 -5.70
C ASP A 64 -9.57 -0.81 -5.76
N ALA A 65 -9.29 -2.02 -5.28
CA ALA A 65 -10.22 -3.14 -5.34
C ALA A 65 -11.56 -2.81 -4.65
N TYR A 66 -11.53 -2.10 -3.52
CA TYR A 66 -12.75 -1.69 -2.82
C TYR A 66 -13.55 -0.62 -3.58
N LEU A 67 -12.88 0.39 -4.16
CA LEU A 67 -13.54 1.38 -5.04
C LEU A 67 -14.16 0.71 -6.27
N LEU A 68 -13.46 -0.27 -6.85
CA LEU A 68 -13.99 -1.04 -7.97
C LEU A 68 -15.24 -1.84 -7.56
N HIS A 69 -15.21 -2.48 -6.40
CA HIS A 69 -16.37 -3.19 -5.84
C HIS A 69 -17.58 -2.26 -5.73
N LEU A 70 -17.43 -1.08 -5.11
CA LEU A 70 -18.51 -0.11 -4.94
C LEU A 70 -19.04 0.39 -6.29
N ARG A 71 -18.16 0.70 -7.24
CA ARG A 71 -18.55 1.11 -8.61
C ARG A 71 -19.34 0.01 -9.33
N LEU A 72 -18.92 -1.24 -9.23
CA LEU A 72 -19.63 -2.36 -9.84
C LEU A 72 -20.99 -2.62 -9.17
N LYS A 73 -21.05 -2.50 -7.84
CA LYS A 73 -22.29 -2.64 -7.06
C LYS A 73 -23.29 -1.54 -7.44
N LEU A 74 -22.84 -0.29 -7.57
CA LEU A 74 -23.65 0.85 -7.99
C LEU A 74 -24.23 0.65 -9.41
N LYS A 75 -23.40 0.18 -10.35
CA LYS A 75 -23.82 -0.11 -11.74
C LYS A 75 -24.89 -1.20 -11.81
N LYS A 76 -24.82 -2.20 -10.93
CA LYS A 76 -25.78 -3.32 -10.87
C LYS A 76 -27.08 -2.97 -10.14
N ALA A 77 -27.08 -1.93 -9.30
CA ALA A 77 -28.25 -1.57 -8.51
C ALA A 77 -29.38 -0.96 -9.36
N LEU A 78 -30.62 -1.32 -9.02
CA LEU A 78 -31.83 -0.86 -9.69
C LEU A 78 -31.96 0.67 -9.60
N ASN A 79 -32.35 1.31 -10.70
CA ASN A 79 -32.54 2.76 -10.72
C ASN A 79 -33.63 3.19 -9.73
N GLY A 80 -33.32 4.20 -8.91
CA GLY A 80 -34.24 4.75 -7.92
C GLY A 80 -34.39 3.89 -6.64
N SER A 81 -33.67 2.78 -6.49
CA SER A 81 -33.73 2.00 -5.25
C SER A 81 -32.95 2.66 -4.12
N GLU A 82 -33.40 2.41 -2.88
CA GLU A 82 -32.69 2.83 -1.67
C GLU A 82 -31.27 2.23 -1.61
N ASP A 83 -31.11 0.98 -2.03
CA ASP A 83 -29.80 0.32 -2.13
C ASP A 83 -28.84 1.07 -3.06
N LYS A 84 -29.34 1.59 -4.19
CA LYS A 84 -28.50 2.36 -5.12
C LYS A 84 -28.03 3.66 -4.50
N LEU A 85 -28.92 4.37 -3.79
CA LEU A 85 -28.58 5.58 -3.05
C LEU A 85 -27.56 5.30 -1.94
N LYS A 86 -27.74 4.21 -1.18
CA LYS A 86 -26.81 3.81 -0.13
C LYS A 86 -25.41 3.54 -0.67
N VAL A 87 -25.31 2.79 -1.77
CA VAL A 87 -24.02 2.48 -2.40
C VAL A 87 -23.37 3.71 -3.02
N GLN A 88 -24.17 4.64 -3.57
CA GLN A 88 -23.66 5.92 -4.06
C GLN A 88 -23.03 6.73 -2.90
N ASN A 89 -23.75 6.87 -1.80
CA ASN A 89 -23.26 7.58 -0.62
C ASN A 89 -21.98 6.93 -0.04
N GLU A 90 -21.92 5.59 0.00
CA GLU A 90 -20.73 4.85 0.44
C GLU A 90 -19.53 5.12 -0.47
N LEU A 91 -19.73 5.10 -1.79
CA LEU A 91 -18.69 5.41 -2.77
C LEU A 91 -18.20 6.86 -2.65
N ASP A 92 -19.11 7.82 -2.50
CA ASP A 92 -18.77 9.23 -2.38
C ASP A 92 -18.02 9.51 -1.07
N ALA A 93 -18.44 8.88 0.04
CA ALA A 93 -17.76 8.97 1.32
C ALA A 93 -16.34 8.40 1.26
N GLU A 94 -16.14 7.23 0.65
CA GLU A 94 -14.82 6.63 0.47
C GLU A 94 -13.90 7.52 -0.39
N ILE A 95 -14.40 8.05 -1.51
CA ILE A 95 -13.62 8.96 -2.37
C ILE A 95 -13.26 10.25 -1.61
N ALA A 96 -14.22 10.83 -0.88
CA ALA A 96 -13.99 12.03 -0.09
C ALA A 96 -12.96 11.79 1.02
N HIS A 97 -13.05 10.67 1.73
CA HIS A 97 -12.09 10.29 2.76
C HIS A 97 -10.68 10.13 2.19
N ARG A 98 -10.52 9.41 1.07
CA ARG A 98 -9.21 9.25 0.41
C ARG A 98 -8.62 10.59 -0.01
N LYS A 99 -9.43 11.46 -0.63
CA LYS A 99 -9.01 12.81 -1.03
C LYS A 99 -8.60 13.65 0.18
N HIS A 100 -9.32 13.55 1.29
CA HIS A 100 -8.97 14.24 2.53
C HIS A 100 -7.62 13.79 3.07
N VAL A 101 -7.38 12.47 3.17
CA VAL A 101 -6.09 11.92 3.61
C VAL A 101 -4.95 12.36 2.68
N ASP A 102 -5.16 12.24 1.37
CA ASP A 102 -4.15 12.64 0.38
C ASP A 102 -3.77 14.12 0.53
N ASN A 103 -4.77 15.00 0.62
CA ASN A 103 -4.56 16.43 0.80
C ASN A 103 -3.85 16.76 2.12
N ASN A 104 -4.20 16.09 3.22
CA ASN A 104 -3.57 16.37 4.52
C ASN A 104 -2.10 15.98 4.49
N ILE A 105 -1.75 14.80 3.99
CA ILE A 105 -0.36 14.37 3.89
C ILE A 105 0.42 15.28 2.94
N ASP A 106 -0.19 15.65 1.80
CA ASP A 106 0.36 16.58 0.83
C ASP A 106 0.70 17.94 1.46
N LEU A 107 -0.18 18.47 2.31
CA LEU A 107 0.05 19.72 3.05
C LEU A 107 1.12 19.57 4.14
N ILE A 108 1.12 18.47 4.89
CA ILE A 108 2.14 18.20 5.92
C ILE A 108 3.54 18.17 5.29
N GLU A 109 3.70 17.43 4.19
CA GLU A 109 4.97 17.35 3.46
C GLU A 109 5.39 18.71 2.89
N ASN A 110 4.44 19.49 2.37
CA ASN A 110 4.70 20.85 1.90
C ASN A 110 5.20 21.77 3.01
N ILE A 111 4.59 21.72 4.20
CA ILE A 111 5.00 22.56 5.34
C ILE A 111 6.38 22.14 5.86
N LEU A 112 6.64 20.83 5.94
CA LEU A 112 7.90 20.29 6.45
C LEU A 112 9.08 20.49 5.49
N PHE A 113 8.85 20.34 4.18
CA PHE A 113 9.93 20.23 3.19
C PHE A 113 9.92 21.30 2.11
N GLY A 114 8.79 21.99 1.93
CA GLY A 114 8.54 22.85 0.78
C GLY A 114 8.25 22.07 -0.51
N GLU A 115 7.58 22.72 -1.47
CA GLU A 115 7.14 22.09 -2.73
C GLU A 115 8.26 21.42 -3.53
N LYS A 116 9.47 22.01 -3.51
CA LYS A 116 10.61 21.51 -4.30
C LYS A 116 11.17 20.16 -3.82
N LYS A 117 10.98 19.79 -2.56
CA LYS A 117 11.50 18.55 -1.98
C LYS A 117 10.47 17.41 -1.94
N LYS A 118 9.18 17.75 -1.98
CA LYS A 118 8.05 16.81 -1.93
C LYS A 118 8.07 15.74 -3.02
N SER A 119 8.36 16.14 -4.26
CA SER A 119 8.37 15.24 -5.43
C SER A 119 9.74 14.64 -5.71
N SER A 120 10.71 14.83 -4.82
CA SER A 120 12.03 14.24 -5.02
C SER A 120 11.96 12.74 -4.78
N ALA A 121 12.62 11.96 -5.65
CA ALA A 121 12.91 10.56 -5.41
C ALA A 121 13.54 10.34 -4.01
N MET A 122 14.18 11.38 -3.44
CA MET A 122 14.67 11.38 -2.06
C MET A 122 13.62 11.13 -0.98
N MET A 123 12.32 11.22 -1.23
CA MET A 123 11.29 10.92 -0.21
C MET A 123 10.71 9.51 -0.31
N PHE A 124 10.77 8.88 -1.50
CA PHE A 124 10.17 7.56 -1.77
C PHE A 124 11.20 6.45 -2.04
N ASP A 125 12.41 6.84 -2.48
CA ASP A 125 13.57 6.00 -2.76
C ASP A 125 14.78 6.40 -1.89
N PHE A 126 14.51 6.79 -0.63
CA PHE A 126 15.55 7.22 0.32
C PHE A 126 16.39 6.08 0.90
N ARG A 127 16.07 4.82 0.58
CA ARG A 127 16.76 3.62 1.07
C ARG A 127 16.98 2.60 -0.03
N SER A 128 18.07 1.85 0.11
CA SER A 128 18.28 0.66 -0.70
C SER A 128 17.34 -0.47 -0.28
N ILE A 129 17.16 -1.45 -1.17
CA ILE A 129 16.18 -2.54 -1.00
C ILE A 129 16.44 -3.41 0.24
N ASP A 130 17.70 -3.45 0.72
CA ASP A 130 18.13 -4.28 1.84
C ASP A 130 18.11 -3.54 3.19
N GLN A 131 17.74 -2.26 3.20
CA GLN A 131 17.66 -1.48 4.43
C GLN A 131 16.26 -1.53 5.04
N PRO A 132 16.14 -1.51 6.38
CA PRO A 132 14.83 -1.42 7.03
C PRO A 132 14.12 -0.14 6.60
N LEU A 133 12.79 -0.08 6.64
CA LEU A 133 12.04 1.10 6.22
C LEU A 133 12.37 2.36 7.07
N VAL A 134 12.54 2.15 8.38
CA VAL A 134 12.78 3.21 9.37
C VAL A 134 13.84 2.75 10.38
N ASP A 135 14.65 3.67 10.89
CA ASP A 135 15.64 3.37 11.95
C ASP A 135 15.00 3.30 13.34
N ASP A 136 14.01 4.17 13.59
CA ASP A 136 13.25 4.22 14.84
C ASP A 136 11.77 3.89 14.60
N TRP A 137 11.41 2.64 14.89
CA TRP A 137 10.02 2.17 14.84
C TRP A 137 9.11 2.84 15.87
N ASN A 138 9.66 3.34 16.98
CA ASN A 138 8.90 4.09 17.97
C ASN A 138 8.56 5.49 17.44
N CYS A 139 9.51 6.17 16.80
CA CYS A 139 9.23 7.41 16.07
C CYS A 139 8.09 7.22 15.07
N LEU A 140 8.14 6.17 14.24
CA LEU A 140 7.10 5.90 13.24
C LEU A 140 5.71 5.80 13.90
N LYS A 141 5.60 5.02 14.98
CA LYS A 141 4.36 4.87 15.75
C LYS A 141 3.88 6.19 16.35
N ILE A 142 4.78 7.01 16.88
CA ILE A 142 4.46 8.31 17.45
C ILE A 142 3.90 9.23 16.35
N LEU A 143 4.58 9.37 15.21
CA LEU A 143 4.12 10.25 14.14
C LEU A 143 2.75 9.82 13.58
N PHE A 144 2.52 8.51 13.44
CA PHE A 144 1.19 7.98 13.10
C PHE A 144 0.13 8.39 14.12
N LYS A 145 0.37 8.16 15.42
CA LYS A 145 -0.58 8.55 16.47
C LYS A 145 -0.82 10.06 16.53
N THR A 146 0.21 10.86 16.35
CA THR A 146 0.12 12.32 16.31
C THR A 146 -0.80 12.75 15.17
N TYR A 147 -0.60 12.22 13.96
CA TYR A 147 -1.49 12.47 12.83
C TYR A 147 -2.93 12.06 13.16
N GLU A 148 -3.14 10.81 13.60
CA GLU A 148 -4.48 10.26 13.81
C GLU A 148 -5.27 10.98 14.90
N SER A 149 -4.59 11.54 15.90
CA SER A 149 -5.21 12.28 17.00
C SER A 149 -5.88 13.60 16.58
N GLN A 150 -5.54 14.14 15.41
CA GLN A 150 -6.07 15.42 14.93
C GLN A 150 -6.67 15.34 13.53
N CYS A 151 -6.11 14.51 12.64
CA CYS A 151 -6.59 14.34 11.27
C CYS A 151 -7.53 13.14 11.08
N GLY A 152 -7.77 12.36 12.13
CA GLY A 152 -8.55 11.12 12.07
C GLY A 152 -7.73 9.88 11.68
N ILE A 153 -8.32 8.71 11.92
CA ILE A 153 -7.67 7.40 11.77
C ILE A 153 -7.32 7.14 10.30
N LEU A 154 -6.11 6.66 10.05
CA LEU A 154 -5.72 6.21 8.73
C LEU A 154 -6.33 4.83 8.46
N SER A 155 -7.23 4.78 7.48
CA SER A 155 -7.78 3.51 6.97
C SER A 155 -6.69 2.66 6.31
N THR A 156 -7.06 1.47 5.82
CA THR A 156 -6.15 0.63 5.03
C THR A 156 -5.52 1.40 3.86
N TYR A 157 -6.27 2.29 3.22
CA TYR A 157 -5.75 3.17 2.17
C TYR A 157 -4.65 4.10 2.67
N GLY A 158 -4.86 4.73 3.84
CA GLY A 158 -3.91 5.68 4.42
C GLY A 158 -2.54 5.08 4.74
N ARG A 159 -2.44 3.76 4.92
CA ARG A 159 -1.17 3.05 5.13
C ARG A 159 -0.19 3.17 3.97
N LYS A 160 -0.64 3.53 2.77
CA LYS A 160 0.27 3.84 1.63
C LYS A 160 1.29 4.94 1.99
N TYR A 161 0.96 5.82 2.92
CA TYR A 161 1.83 6.91 3.38
C TYR A 161 2.89 6.49 4.40
N SER A 162 2.98 5.21 4.78
CA SER A 162 3.98 4.74 5.74
C SER A 162 5.42 5.11 5.38
N LYS A 163 5.74 5.15 4.07
CA LYS A 163 7.05 5.59 3.59
C LYS A 163 7.35 7.06 3.90
N ALA A 164 6.34 7.94 3.78
CA ALA A 164 6.49 9.36 4.10
C ALA A 164 6.77 9.56 5.59
N PHE A 165 5.99 8.91 6.47
CA PHE A 165 6.23 8.96 7.91
C PHE A 165 7.58 8.36 8.31
N ALA A 166 7.98 7.26 7.67
CA ALA A 166 9.30 6.66 7.90
C ALA A 166 10.43 7.62 7.49
N TYR A 167 10.29 8.27 6.33
CA TYR A 167 11.24 9.28 5.89
C TYR A 167 11.36 10.42 6.90
N MET A 168 10.23 10.96 7.38
CA MET A 168 10.19 12.00 8.43
C MET A 168 10.99 11.58 9.67
N CYS A 169 10.81 10.34 10.14
CA CYS A 169 11.59 9.82 11.25
C CYS A 169 13.10 9.74 10.95
N ASN A 170 13.48 9.23 9.78
CA ASN A 170 14.87 9.02 9.43
C ASN A 170 15.67 10.32 9.26
N ILE A 171 15.01 11.43 8.91
CA ILE A 171 15.62 12.76 8.86
C ILE A 171 15.49 13.53 10.18
N GLY A 172 14.92 12.92 11.22
CA GLY A 172 14.85 13.48 12.57
C GLY A 172 13.71 14.46 12.81
N ILE A 173 12.56 14.34 12.12
CA ILE A 173 11.35 15.08 12.49
C ILE A 173 10.89 14.64 13.87
N SER A 174 10.84 15.58 14.81
CA SER A 174 10.37 15.34 16.17
C SER A 174 8.85 15.31 16.28
N GLU A 175 8.33 14.65 17.31
CA GLU A 175 6.90 14.68 17.65
C GLU A 175 6.36 16.11 17.78
N LYS A 176 7.12 17.03 18.39
CA LYS A 176 6.72 18.44 18.54
C LYS A 176 6.53 19.14 17.21
N GLN A 177 7.43 18.90 16.25
CA GLN A 177 7.28 19.45 14.90
C GLN A 177 6.05 18.86 14.21
N MET A 178 5.84 17.55 14.35
CA MET A 178 4.66 16.90 13.79
C MET A 178 3.37 17.46 14.38
N ILE A 179 3.27 17.63 15.71
CA ILE A 179 2.11 18.24 16.37
C ILE A 179 1.84 19.63 15.78
N ALA A 180 2.86 20.48 15.67
CA ALA A 180 2.69 21.83 15.14
C ALA A 180 2.14 21.84 13.70
N VAL A 181 2.68 20.98 12.83
CA VAL A 181 2.24 20.90 11.43
C VAL A 181 0.85 20.28 11.31
N VAL A 182 0.58 19.18 12.02
CA VAL A 182 -0.72 18.52 12.02
C VAL A 182 -1.80 19.46 12.55
N SER A 183 -1.54 20.24 13.60
CA SER A 183 -2.51 21.21 14.15
C SER A 183 -2.82 22.35 13.19
N GLN A 184 -1.90 22.66 12.27
CA GLN A 184 -2.13 23.63 11.21
C GLN A 184 -2.94 23.05 10.05
N VAL A 185 -2.68 21.80 9.67
CA VAL A 185 -3.32 21.14 8.51
C VAL A 185 -4.71 20.63 8.84
N CYS A 186 -4.88 20.09 10.04
CA CYS A 186 -6.12 19.53 10.55
C CYS A 186 -6.54 20.35 11.78
N PRO A 187 -6.91 21.63 11.61
CA PRO A 187 -7.49 22.40 12.70
C PRO A 187 -8.75 21.63 13.10
N GLY A 188 -8.78 21.17 14.35
CA GLY A 188 -9.62 20.06 14.81
C GLY A 188 -11.06 20.06 14.29
N ILE A 189 -11.57 18.85 14.08
CA ILE A 189 -13.00 18.55 13.97
C ILE A 189 -13.79 19.26 15.08
#